data_AF-A0A220WAE2-F1
#
_entry.id   AF-A0A220WAE2-F1
#
_cell.length_a   1.000
_cell.length_b   1.000
_cell.length_c   1.000
_cell.angle_alpha   90.00
_cell.angle_beta   90.00
_cell.angle_gamma   90.00
#
_symmetry.space_group_name_H-M   'P 1'
#
loop_
_entity.id
_entity.type
_entity.pdbx_description
1 polymer ?
#
loop_
_entity_poly.entity_id
_entity_poly.type
_entity_poly.pdbx_seq_one_letter_code
_entity_poly.pdbx_strand_id
1 'polypeptide(L)'
;MQTTKPKTQTKSATVIALLNRGKGATLGDICKATKWQTHSARAFLTGLRKKGFTITREQRGDDGTAYRITQNPDQSAIQAAS
;
A
#
# COMPACT_ATOMS: atom_id res chain seq x y z
N MET A 1 18.41 21.87 -4.67
CA MET A 1 18.32 21.13 -3.39
C MET A 1 17.12 20.19 -3.46
N GLN A 2 17.30 18.93 -3.82
CA GLN A 2 16.22 17.94 -3.83
C GLN A 2 16.61 16.82 -2.88
N THR A 3 16.06 16.81 -1.66
CA THR A 3 16.33 15.78 -0.65
C THR A 3 15.45 14.56 -0.88
N THR A 4 15.80 13.74 -1.88
CA THR A 4 15.27 12.39 -2.04
C THR A 4 15.74 11.53 -0.87
N LYS A 5 14.89 11.37 0.16
CA LYS A 5 15.15 10.48 1.29
C LYS A 5 15.43 9.05 0.78
N PRO A 6 16.46 8.37 1.28
CA PRO A 6 16.78 7.02 0.87
C PRO A 6 15.58 6.14 1.22
N LYS A 7 15.09 5.38 0.24
CA LYS A 7 14.09 4.33 0.44
C LYS A 7 14.74 3.21 1.25
N THR A 8 14.90 3.44 2.56
CA THR A 8 15.16 2.38 3.53
C THR A 8 14.08 1.33 3.26
N GLN A 9 14.49 0.13 2.86
CA GLN A 9 13.60 -1.02 2.65
C GLN A 9 12.94 -1.37 3.98
N THR A 10 11.94 -0.58 4.34
CA THR A 10 11.12 -0.77 5.52
C THR A 10 10.02 -1.73 5.12
N LYS A 11 9.55 -2.55 6.06
CA LYS A 11 8.40 -3.46 5.85
C LYS A 11 7.21 -2.73 5.21
N SER A 12 7.07 -1.43 5.49
CA SER A 12 6.15 -0.48 4.85
C SER A 12 6.30 -0.40 3.32
N ALA A 13 7.52 -0.28 2.79
CA ALA A 13 7.78 -0.22 1.35
C ALA A 13 7.39 -1.54 0.66
N THR A 14 7.66 -2.68 1.29
CA THR A 14 7.22 -4.00 0.80
C THR A 14 5.70 -4.10 0.72
N VAL A 15 4.98 -3.60 1.73
CA VAL A 15 3.50 -3.56 1.72
C VAL A 15 2.97 -2.63 0.64
N ILE A 16 3.55 -1.44 0.49
CA ILE A 16 3.15 -0.50 -0.57
C ILE A 16 3.37 -1.15 -1.94
N ALA A 17 4.53 -1.80 -2.15
CA ALA A 17 4.80 -2.53 -3.39
C ALA A 17 3.81 -3.67 -3.63
N LEU A 18 3.40 -4.42 -2.59
CA LEU A 18 2.37 -5.46 -2.65
C LEU A 18 0.99 -4.90 -3.01
N LEU A 19 0.59 -3.80 -2.36
CA LEU A 19 -0.69 -3.13 -2.60
C LEU A 19 -0.75 -2.42 -3.96
N ASN A 20 0.40 -1.99 -4.48
CA ASN A 20 0.51 -1.36 -5.80
C ASN A 20 0.48 -2.38 -6.95
N ARG A 21 0.59 -3.69 -6.66
CA ARG A 21 0.40 -4.73 -7.68
C ARG A 21 -1.04 -4.65 -8.20
N GLY A 22 -1.24 -4.91 -9.49
CA GLY A 22 -2.57 -4.90 -10.11
C GLY A 22 -3.59 -5.81 -9.40
N LYS A 23 -3.11 -6.86 -8.74
CA LYS A 23 -3.91 -7.82 -7.97
C LYS A 23 -4.29 -7.33 -6.55
N GLY A 24 -3.70 -6.24 -6.06
CA GLY A 24 -3.79 -5.81 -4.67
C GLY A 24 -3.20 -6.84 -3.69
N ALA A 25 -3.43 -6.63 -2.39
CA ALA A 25 -3.09 -7.57 -1.33
C ALA A 25 -4.19 -7.64 -0.28
N THR A 26 -4.49 -8.85 0.21
CA THR A 26 -5.43 -9.03 1.33
C THR A 26 -4.76 -8.70 2.66
N LEU A 27 -5.56 -8.51 3.72
CA LEU A 27 -5.03 -8.41 5.09
C LEU A 27 -4.15 -9.62 5.44
N GLY A 28 -4.55 -10.82 5.01
CA GLY A 28 -3.77 -12.04 5.21
C GLY A 28 -2.40 -12.01 4.51
N ASP A 29 -2.35 -11.53 3.26
CA ASP A 29 -1.09 -11.40 2.51
C ASP A 29 -0.16 -10.36 3.13
N ILE A 30 -0.71 -9.21 3.57
CA ILE A 30 0.04 -8.17 4.26
C ILE A 30 0.62 -8.73 5.55
N CYS A 31 -0.20 -9.39 6.38
CA CYS A 31 0.23 -10.02 7.61
C CYS A 31 1.29 -11.11 7.38
N LYS A 32 1.15 -11.95 6.34
CA LYS A 32 2.14 -12.98 5.99
C LYS A 32 3.48 -12.37 5.57
N ALA A 33 3.45 -11.32 4.75
CA ALA A 33 4.65 -10.67 4.22
C ALA A 33 5.41 -9.83 5.26
N THR A 34 4.71 -9.17 6.19
CA THR A 34 5.33 -8.30 7.20
C THR A 34 5.47 -8.93 8.57
N LYS A 35 4.78 -10.04 8.81
CA LYS A 35 4.55 -10.62 10.14
C LYS A 35 3.82 -9.66 11.08
N TRP A 36 3.02 -8.73 10.54
CA TRP A 36 2.15 -7.86 11.34
C TRP A 36 0.86 -8.57 11.73
N GLN A 37 0.30 -8.17 12.87
CA GLN A 37 -1.05 -8.55 13.25
C GLN A 37 -2.08 -7.75 12.45
N THR A 38 -3.31 -8.28 12.38
CA THR A 38 -4.42 -7.69 11.61
C THR A 38 -4.69 -6.24 11.99
N HIS A 39 -4.62 -5.90 13.27
CA HIS A 39 -4.84 -4.54 13.75
C HIS A 39 -3.70 -3.58 13.31
N SER A 40 -2.45 -4.03 13.27
CA SER A 40 -1.32 -3.22 12.81
C SER A 40 -1.40 -2.96 11.31
N ALA A 41 -1.80 -3.98 10.52
CA ALA A 41 -2.02 -3.83 9.09
C ALA A 41 -3.17 -2.83 8.80
N ARG A 42 -4.27 -2.90 9.56
CA ARG A 42 -5.36 -1.90 9.48
C ARG A 42 -4.89 -0.49 9.84
N ALA A 43 -4.11 -0.34 10.92
CA ALA A 43 -3.55 0.95 11.31
C ALA A 43 -2.64 1.53 10.21
N PHE A 44 -1.84 0.67 9.55
CA PHE A 44 -0.99 1.06 8.43
C PHE A 44 -1.81 1.52 7.22
N LEU A 45 -2.87 0.80 6.84
CA LEU A 45 -3.77 1.19 5.76
C LEU A 45 -4.45 2.55 6.03
N THR A 46 -4.91 2.78 7.27
CA THR A 46 -5.46 4.07 7.67
C THR A 46 -4.40 5.17 7.62
N GLY A 47 -3.16 4.87 8.04
CA GLY A 47 -2.02 5.79 7.94
C GLY A 47 -1.67 6.14 6.50
N LEU A 48 -1.76 5.20 5.57
CA LEU A 48 -1.58 5.44 4.13
C LEU A 48 -2.66 6.37 3.57
N ARG A 49 -3.94 6.16 3.91
CA ARG A 49 -5.02 7.06 3.48
C ARG A 49 -4.79 8.49 3.98
N LYS A 50 -4.36 8.65 5.24
CA LYS A 50 -4.00 9.97 5.80
C LYS A 50 -2.81 10.63 5.09
N LYS A 51 -1.89 9.84 4.54
CA LYS A 51 -0.74 10.32 3.75
C LYS A 51 -1.12 10.69 2.31
N GLY A 52 -2.38 10.53 1.90
CA GLY A 52 -2.86 10.85 0.55
C GLY A 52 -2.85 9.67 -0.42
N PHE A 53 -2.61 8.44 0.05
CA PHE A 53 -2.72 7.25 -0.79
C PHE A 53 -4.20 6.90 -1.00
N THR A 54 -4.61 6.76 -2.26
CA THR A 54 -5.95 6.22 -2.58
C THR A 54 -5.87 4.71 -2.57
N ILE A 55 -6.61 4.11 -1.63
CA ILE A 55 -6.71 2.66 -1.48
C ILE A 55 -8.12 2.23 -1.84
N THR A 56 -8.24 1.40 -2.87
CA THR A 56 -9.48 0.74 -3.24
C THR A 56 -9.58 -0.58 -2.48
N ARG A 57 -10.78 -0.89 -1.99
CA ARG A 57 -11.11 -2.20 -1.41
C ARG A 57 -11.90 -2.98 -2.46
N GLU A 58 -11.47 -4.20 -2.73
CA GLU A 58 -12.18 -5.14 -3.59
C GLU A 58 -12.50 -6.38 -2.79
N GLN A 59 -13.75 -6.82 -2.83
CA GLN A 59 -14.17 -8.03 -2.16
C GLN A 59 -13.83 -9.22 -3.05
N ARG A 60 -12.86 -10.03 -2.62
CA ARG A 60 -12.55 -11.30 -3.25
C ARG A 60 -13.36 -12.40 -2.59
N GLY A 61 -14.63 -12.52 -2.97
CA GLY A 61 -15.50 -13.65 -2.59
C GLY A 61 -15.26 -14.17 -1.16
N ASP A 62 -14.91 -15.46 -1.07
CA ASP A 62 -14.57 -16.18 0.18
C ASP A 62 -13.18 -15.84 0.77
N ASP A 63 -12.25 -15.33 -0.04
CA ASP A 63 -10.86 -15.03 0.37
C ASP A 63 -10.71 -13.69 1.12
N GLY A 64 -11.82 -12.95 1.30
CA GLY A 64 -11.88 -11.72 2.07
C GLY A 64 -11.66 -10.44 1.25
N THR A 65 -11.29 -9.35 1.95
CA THR A 65 -11.12 -8.03 1.32
C THR A 65 -9.68 -7.82 0.86
N ALA A 66 -9.49 -7.62 -0.44
CA ALA A 66 -8.24 -7.18 -1.04
C ALA A 66 -8.17 -5.65 -1.03
N TYR A 67 -6.98 -5.12 -0.73
CA TYR A 67 -6.68 -3.69 -0.76
C TYR A 67 -5.71 -3.41 -1.91
N ARG A 68 -5.96 -2.36 -2.68
CA ARG A 68 -5.13 -1.96 -3.80
C ARG A 68 -4.86 -0.47 -3.75
N ILE A 69 -3.62 -0.05 -3.98
CA ILE A 69 -3.29 1.38 -4.15
C ILE A 69 -3.60 1.75 -5.60
N THR A 70 -4.48 2.73 -5.80
CA THR A 70 -4.87 3.26 -7.11
C THR A 70 -4.27 4.64 -7.39
N GLN A 71 -3.94 5.39 -6.33
CA GLN A 71 -3.13 6.61 -6.43
C GLN A 71 -2.08 6.60 -5.33
N ASN A 72 -0.83 6.75 -5.75
CA ASN A 72 0.27 7.05 -4.85
C ASN A 72 0.58 8.55 -4.99
N PRO A 73 0.43 9.37 -3.93
CA PRO A 73 0.68 10.81 -4.00
C PRO A 73 2.14 11.14 -4.36
N ASP A 74 3.07 10.20 -4.14
CA ASP A 74 4.48 10.31 -4.53
C ASP A 74 4.70 10.04 -6.04
N GLN A 75 3.77 9.37 -6.72
CA GLN A 75 3.83 9.07 -8.17
C GLN A 75 3.03 10.05 -9.03
N SER A 76 2.12 10.83 -8.42
CA SER A 76 1.31 11.83 -9.14
C SER A 76 2.15 12.92 -9.82
N ALA A 77 3.42 13.09 -9.44
CA ALA A 77 4.34 14.01 -10.11
C ALA A 77 5.01 13.45 -11.37
N ILE A 78 4.93 12.13 -11.63
CA ILE A 78 5.67 11.48 -12.73
C ILE A 78 4.75 11.13 -13.93
N GLN A 79 3.43 11.09 -13.74
CA GLN A 79 2.46 10.68 -14.79
C GLN A 79 1.93 11.83 -15.67
N ALA A 80 2.39 13.08 -15.49
CA ALA A 80 1.97 14.22 -16.32
C ALA A 80 2.88 14.48 -17.55
N ALA A 81 3.80 13.55 -17.85
CA ALA A 81 4.67 13.62 -19.01
C ALA A 81 4.56 12.32 -19.84
N SER A 82 3.49 12.20 -20.62
CA SER A 82 3.40 11.33 -21.80
C SER A 82 2.39 11.91 -22.77
#